data_AF-W1Y1I9-F1
#
_entry.id   AF-W1Y1I9-F1
#
_cell.length_a   1.000
_cell.length_b   1.000
_cell.length_c   1.000
_cell.angle_alpha   90.00
_cell.angle_beta   90.00
_cell.angle_gamma   90.00
#
_symmetry.space_group_name_H-M   'P 1'
#
loop_
_entity.id
_entity.type
_entity.pdbx_description
1 polymer ?
#
loop_
_entity_poly.entity_id
_entity_poly.type
_entity_poly.pdbx_seq_one_letter_code
_entity_poly.pdbx_strand_id
1 'polypeptide(L)'
;RMDYIKRFTTREGVRMSLAVTTDTVETARVRHDLWPVATAALGRAMTGAILLAGDFKNHENVSLRIKGDGPLGVVHVDAFADNTVRGYVDEPHVDVPLKRAGKLDVGAAVGHNGEVQVTRFTQLSHQER
;
A
#
# COMPACT_ATOMS: atom_id res chain seq x y z
N ARG A 1 -18.63 2.10 5.59
CA ARG A 1 -18.46 1.62 7.00
C ARG A 1 -17.10 2.14 7.39
N MET A 2 -16.97 2.93 8.45
CA MET A 2 -15.74 3.68 8.72
C MET A 2 -14.49 2.79 8.74
N ASP A 3 -13.46 3.20 8.00
CA ASP A 3 -12.13 2.59 7.99
C ASP A 3 -11.49 2.62 9.40
N TYR A 4 -10.67 1.63 9.72
CA TYR A 4 -10.02 1.53 11.04
C TYR A 4 -8.76 0.65 11.04
N ILE A 5 -7.92 0.83 12.05
CA ILE A 5 -6.77 -0.03 12.35
C ILE A 5 -6.92 -0.59 13.77
N LYS A 6 -6.74 -1.90 13.94
CA LYS A 6 -6.69 -2.58 15.24
C LYS A 6 -5.33 -3.22 15.43
N ARG A 7 -4.78 -3.12 16.65
CA ARG A 7 -3.48 -3.68 17.04
C ARG A 7 -3.65 -4.62 18.22
N PHE A 8 -2.92 -5.73 18.19
CA PHE A 8 -2.98 -6.78 19.19
C PHE A 8 -1.55 -7.22 19.53
N THR A 9 -1.34 -7.58 20.80
CA THR A 9 -0.07 -8.13 21.27
C THR A 9 -0.36 -9.30 22.19
N THR A 10 0.29 -10.44 21.96
CA THR A 10 0.18 -11.61 22.85
C THR A 10 1.15 -11.47 24.02
N ARG A 11 0.93 -12.25 25.10
CA ARG A 11 1.83 -12.22 26.27
C ARG A 11 3.23 -12.73 25.93
N GLU A 12 3.35 -13.58 24.91
CA GLU A 12 4.57 -14.18 24.39
C GLU A 12 5.32 -13.25 23.41
N GLY A 13 4.80 -12.03 23.17
CA GLY A 13 5.50 -11.00 22.39
C GLY A 13 5.17 -10.97 20.89
N VAL A 14 4.15 -11.70 20.42
CA VAL A 14 3.71 -11.61 19.02
C VAL A 14 2.84 -10.36 18.84
N ARG A 15 3.14 -9.55 17.82
CA ARG A 15 2.38 -8.35 17.46
C ARG A 15 1.59 -8.57 16.17
N MET A 16 0.35 -8.10 16.13
CA MET A 16 -0.53 -8.18 14.96
C MET A 16 -1.25 -6.85 14.75
N SER A 17 -1.29 -6.38 13.50
CA SER A 17 -2.04 -5.19 13.09
C SER A 17 -3.01 -5.57 11.98
N LEU A 18 -4.22 -5.03 12.03
CA LEU A 18 -5.28 -5.27 11.05
C LEU A 18 -5.89 -3.94 10.63
N ALA A 19 -6.03 -3.71 9.33
CA ALA A 19 -6.60 -2.50 8.78
C ALA A 19 -7.79 -2.81 7.87
N VAL A 20 -8.85 -2.02 8.00
CA VAL A 20 -9.94 -1.92 7.03
C VAL A 20 -9.81 -0.56 6.37
N THR A 21 -9.58 -0.57 5.05
CA THR A 21 -9.20 0.58 4.23
C THR A 21 -10.14 0.75 3.02
N THR A 22 -11.38 0.28 3.13
CA THR A 22 -12.33 0.23 2.02
C THR A 22 -12.64 1.62 1.48
N ASP A 23 -12.95 2.58 2.35
CA ASP A 23 -13.32 3.94 1.93
C ASP A 23 -12.07 4.71 1.40
N THR A 24 -10.91 4.42 1.98
CA THR A 24 -9.60 4.95 1.54
C THR A 24 -9.24 4.47 0.13
N VAL A 25 -9.36 3.18 -0.16
CA VAL A 25 -9.07 2.62 -1.48
C VAL A 25 -10.10 3.06 -2.51
N GLU A 26 -11.38 3.16 -2.14
CA GLU A 26 -12.42 3.70 -3.03
C GLU A 26 -12.15 5.16 -3.40
N THR A 27 -11.66 5.97 -2.45
CA THR A 27 -11.24 7.34 -2.74
C THR A 27 -10.13 7.38 -3.80
N ALA A 28 -9.13 6.50 -3.70
CA ALA A 28 -8.07 6.41 -4.70
C ALA A 28 -8.62 5.92 -6.06
N ARG A 29 -9.52 4.93 -6.06
CA ARG A 29 -10.18 4.42 -7.27
C ARG A 29 -10.90 5.53 -8.04
N VAL A 30 -11.71 6.33 -7.34
CA VAL A 30 -12.47 7.43 -7.95
C VAL A 30 -11.54 8.54 -8.43
N ARG A 31 -10.54 8.92 -7.63
CA ARG A 31 -9.63 10.03 -7.96
C ARG A 31 -8.71 9.74 -9.15
N HIS A 32 -8.31 8.49 -9.31
CA HIS A 32 -7.39 8.07 -10.37
C HIS A 32 -8.08 7.30 -11.51
N ASP A 33 -9.42 7.22 -11.48
CA ASP A 33 -10.22 6.45 -12.44
C ASP A 33 -9.69 5.03 -12.68
N LEU A 34 -9.41 4.31 -11.59
CA LEU A 34 -8.73 3.03 -11.66
C LEU A 34 -9.65 1.92 -12.19
N TRP A 35 -9.12 1.12 -13.10
CA TRP A 35 -9.74 -0.15 -13.49
C TRP A 35 -9.56 -1.22 -12.40
N PRO A 36 -10.35 -2.32 -12.44
CA PRO A 36 -10.45 -3.25 -11.31
C PRO A 36 -9.11 -3.82 -10.82
N VAL A 37 -8.23 -4.26 -11.73
CA VAL A 37 -6.94 -4.86 -11.35
C VAL A 37 -5.96 -3.80 -10.81
N ALA A 38 -5.96 -2.59 -11.37
CA ALA A 38 -5.19 -1.46 -10.87
C ALA A 38 -5.64 -1.03 -9.47
N THR A 39 -6.96 -1.00 -9.23
CA THR A 39 -7.57 -0.75 -7.92
C THR A 39 -7.09 -1.77 -6.89
N ALA A 40 -7.11 -3.06 -7.26
CA ALA A 40 -6.68 -4.13 -6.37
C ALA A 40 -5.17 -4.04 -6.05
N ALA A 41 -4.34 -3.70 -7.04
CA ALA A 41 -2.90 -3.53 -6.84
C ALA A 41 -2.59 -2.35 -5.92
N LEU A 42 -3.13 -1.16 -6.24
CA LEU A 42 -2.92 0.05 -5.44
C LEU A 42 -3.48 -0.10 -4.02
N GLY A 43 -4.69 -0.67 -3.88
CA GLY A 43 -5.32 -0.86 -2.58
C GLY A 43 -4.54 -1.78 -1.64
N ARG A 44 -3.92 -2.86 -2.18
CA ARG A 44 -3.02 -3.73 -1.41
C ARG A 44 -1.77 -2.98 -0.96
N ALA A 45 -1.17 -2.19 -1.84
CA ALA A 45 0.02 -1.41 -1.54
C ALA A 45 -0.27 -0.33 -0.48
N MET A 46 -1.35 0.43 -0.63
CA MET A 46 -1.79 1.45 0.34
C MET A 46 -2.07 0.85 1.72
N THR A 47 -2.78 -0.27 1.78
CA THR A 47 -3.07 -0.96 3.04
C THR A 47 -1.79 -1.48 3.70
N GLY A 48 -0.87 -2.06 2.91
CA GLY A 48 0.43 -2.51 3.39
C GLY A 48 1.29 -1.36 3.93
N ALA A 49 1.33 -0.22 3.25
CA ALA A 49 2.07 0.96 3.70
C ALA A 49 1.51 1.53 5.00
N ILE A 50 0.18 1.61 5.17
CA ILE A 50 -0.45 2.00 6.44
C ILE A 50 -0.05 1.07 7.57
N LEU A 51 -0.06 -0.25 7.34
CA LEU A 51 0.31 -1.23 8.36
C LEU A 51 1.79 -1.13 8.75
N LEU A 52 2.67 -0.83 7.79
CA LEU A 52 4.11 -0.60 8.05
C LEU A 52 4.34 0.68 8.86
N ALA A 53 3.84 1.83 8.37
CA ALA A 53 3.99 3.11 9.05
C ALA A 53 3.36 3.07 10.46
N GLY A 54 2.24 2.38 10.60
CA GLY A 54 1.54 2.20 11.86
C GLY A 54 2.21 1.28 12.88
N ASP A 55 3.26 0.55 12.53
CA ASP A 55 4.06 -0.25 13.49
C ASP A 55 5.30 0.50 14.01
N PHE A 56 5.63 1.64 13.39
CA PHE A 56 6.79 2.44 13.76
C PHE A 56 6.57 3.22 15.06
N LYS A 57 7.61 3.26 15.90
CA LYS A 57 7.54 3.86 17.24
C LYS A 57 7.68 5.38 17.25
N ASN A 58 8.32 5.96 16.23
CA ASN A 58 8.79 7.35 16.26
C ASN A 58 8.05 8.25 15.26
N HIS A 59 6.77 7.97 14.99
CA HIS A 59 5.95 8.74 14.04
C HIS A 59 6.64 8.93 12.68
N GLU A 60 7.10 7.83 12.10
CA GLU A 60 7.88 7.85 10.87
C GLU A 60 6.99 7.60 9.66
N ASN A 61 7.41 8.13 8.52
CA ASN A 61 6.70 7.97 7.26
C ASN A 61 7.34 6.86 6.41
N VAL A 62 6.55 6.24 5.55
CA VAL A 62 6.99 5.22 4.60
C VAL A 62 6.65 5.66 3.19
N SER A 63 7.61 5.55 2.28
CA SER A 63 7.31 5.45 0.84
C SER A 63 7.55 4.02 0.38
N LEU A 64 6.61 3.49 -0.38
CA LEU A 64 6.63 2.18 -1.01
C LEU A 64 6.58 2.39 -2.51
N ARG A 65 7.54 1.78 -3.21
CA ARG A 65 7.60 1.76 -4.67
C ARG A 65 7.70 0.32 -5.13
N ILE A 66 6.67 -0.17 -5.83
CA ILE A 66 6.64 -1.51 -6.42
C ILE A 66 6.80 -1.34 -7.92
N LYS A 67 7.95 -1.75 -8.46
CA LYS A 67 8.23 -1.69 -9.89
C LYS A 67 8.45 -3.11 -10.40
N GLY A 68 7.48 -3.64 -11.11
CA GLY A 68 7.63 -4.89 -11.87
C GLY A 68 7.80 -4.64 -13.37
N ASP A 69 7.73 -5.72 -14.13
CA ASP A 69 7.79 -5.77 -15.59
C ASP A 69 6.42 -5.91 -16.25
N GLY A 70 5.33 -5.76 -15.49
CA GLY A 70 3.95 -5.82 -15.98
C GLY A 70 3.40 -4.49 -16.49
N PRO A 71 2.23 -4.51 -17.15
CA PRO A 71 1.62 -3.33 -17.79
C PRO A 71 1.14 -2.24 -16.81
N LEU A 72 1.04 -2.53 -15.50
CA LEU A 72 0.64 -1.54 -14.49
C LEU A 72 1.68 -0.42 -14.30
N GLY A 73 2.91 -0.65 -14.76
CA GLY A 73 4.06 0.19 -14.47
C GLY A 73 4.39 0.16 -12.97
N VAL A 74 4.69 1.32 -12.41
CA VAL A 74 5.11 1.44 -11.00
C VAL A 74 3.91 1.78 -10.11
N VAL A 75 3.81 1.10 -8.97
CA VAL A 75 2.90 1.47 -7.88
C VAL A 75 3.65 2.35 -6.89
N HIS A 76 3.15 3.57 -6.67
CA HIS A 76 3.71 4.57 -5.78
C HIS A 76 2.79 4.80 -4.58
N VAL A 77 3.28 4.67 -3.36
CA VAL A 77 2.49 4.87 -2.15
C VAL A 77 3.31 5.57 -1.07
N ASP A 78 2.77 6.62 -0.47
CA ASP A 78 3.28 7.21 0.77
C ASP A 78 2.26 7.01 1.89
N ALA A 79 2.70 6.50 3.03
CA ALA A 79 1.92 6.43 4.26
C ALA A 79 2.60 7.23 5.37
N PHE A 80 1.79 7.95 6.14
CA PHE A 80 2.25 8.89 7.15
C PHE A 80 1.89 8.41 8.56
N ALA A 81 2.60 8.94 9.55
CA ALA A 81 2.43 8.59 10.95
C ALA A 81 1.05 8.90 11.55
N ASP A 82 0.28 9.79 10.92
CA ASP A 82 -1.09 10.11 11.28
C ASP A 82 -2.11 9.12 10.69
N ASN A 83 -1.64 8.03 10.08
CA ASN A 83 -2.41 7.00 9.37
C ASN A 83 -3.08 7.51 8.08
N THR A 84 -2.66 8.66 7.55
CA THR A 84 -3.04 9.06 6.19
C THR A 84 -2.17 8.34 5.16
N VAL A 85 -2.71 8.16 3.96
CA VAL A 85 -2.03 7.50 2.84
C VAL A 85 -2.40 8.18 1.53
N ARG A 86 -1.47 8.20 0.60
CA ARG A 86 -1.70 8.56 -0.80
C ARG A 86 -0.95 7.61 -1.71
N GLY A 87 -1.42 7.46 -2.93
CA GLY A 87 -0.70 6.67 -3.91
C GLY A 87 -1.36 6.72 -5.28
N TYR A 88 -0.61 6.30 -6.28
CA TYR A 88 -1.07 6.17 -7.67
C TYR A 88 -0.31 5.02 -8.34
N VAL A 89 -0.77 4.65 -9.53
CA VAL A 89 -0.08 3.73 -10.43
C VAL A 89 0.20 4.46 -11.74
N ASP A 90 1.25 4.05 -12.46
CA ASP A 90 1.58 4.67 -13.75
C ASP A 90 0.48 4.48 -14.79
N GLU A 91 -0.10 3.27 -14.87
CA GLU A 91 -1.18 2.96 -15.80
C GLU A 91 -2.49 2.61 -15.05
N PRO A 92 -3.41 3.58 -14.87
CA PRO A 92 -4.65 3.37 -14.13
C PRO A 92 -5.66 2.48 -14.87
N HIS A 93 -5.54 2.39 -16.20
CA HIS A 93 -6.47 1.69 -17.09
C HIS A 93 -5.91 0.36 -17.61
N VAL A 94 -5.14 -0.36 -16.79
CA VAL A 94 -4.71 -1.72 -17.11
C VAL A 94 -5.88 -2.69 -17.06
N ASP A 95 -5.99 -3.49 -18.12
CA ASP A 95 -6.74 -4.74 -18.12
C ASP A 95 -5.81 -5.91 -18.40
N VAL A 96 -6.04 -7.00 -17.68
CA VAL A 96 -5.36 -8.27 -17.87
C VAL A 96 -6.35 -9.41 -17.68
N PRO A 97 -6.19 -10.55 -18.37
CA PRO A 97 -7.06 -11.69 -18.15
C PRO A 97 -7.16 -12.08 -16.67
N LEU A 98 -8.36 -12.45 -16.24
CA LEU A 98 -8.57 -12.93 -14.88
C LEU A 98 -7.77 -14.23 -14.63
N LYS A 99 -7.38 -14.46 -13.39
CA LYS A 99 -6.85 -15.76 -12.96
C LYS A 99 -7.89 -16.86 -13.18
N ARG A 100 -7.40 -18.10 -13.22
CA ARG A 100 -8.24 -19.29 -12.99
C ARG A 100 -9.06 -19.07 -11.71
N ALA A 101 -10.37 -19.29 -11.78
CA ALA A 101 -11.39 -18.95 -10.77
C ALA A 101 -11.90 -17.49 -10.74
N GLY A 102 -11.65 -16.68 -11.79
CA GLY A 102 -12.31 -15.37 -11.96
C GLY A 102 -11.80 -14.27 -11.03
N LYS A 103 -10.64 -14.47 -10.39
CA LYS A 103 -10.01 -13.46 -9.53
C LYS A 103 -9.16 -12.49 -10.35
N LEU A 104 -9.07 -11.24 -9.92
CA LEU A 104 -8.18 -10.24 -10.52
C LEU A 104 -6.73 -10.70 -10.50
N ASP A 105 -6.05 -10.66 -11.66
CA ASP A 105 -4.65 -11.05 -11.78
C ASP A 105 -3.69 -9.87 -11.55
N VAL A 106 -3.57 -9.47 -10.28
CA VAL A 106 -2.60 -8.44 -9.87
C VAL A 106 -1.16 -8.85 -10.19
N GLY A 107 -0.86 -10.15 -10.22
CA GLY A 107 0.49 -10.63 -10.57
C GLY A 107 0.81 -10.36 -12.04
N ALA A 108 -0.13 -10.65 -12.93
CA ALA A 108 0.00 -10.32 -14.34
C ALA A 108 0.08 -8.80 -14.59
N ALA A 109 -0.68 -7.99 -13.83
CA ALA A 109 -0.65 -6.54 -13.97
C ALA A 109 0.66 -5.92 -13.48
N VAL A 110 1.16 -6.32 -12.30
CA VAL A 110 2.41 -5.78 -11.73
C VAL A 110 3.64 -6.36 -12.42
N GLY A 111 3.60 -7.63 -12.81
CA GLY A 111 4.75 -8.37 -13.30
C GLY A 111 5.36 -9.29 -12.25
N HIS A 112 6.30 -10.12 -12.69
CA HIS A 112 6.96 -11.14 -11.87
C HIS A 112 8.46 -10.90 -11.69
N ASN A 113 9.05 -9.98 -12.46
CA ASN A 113 10.44 -9.56 -12.30
C ASN A 113 10.48 -8.08 -11.96
N GLY A 114 11.16 -7.74 -10.87
CA GLY A 114 11.21 -6.35 -10.42
C GLY A 114 11.68 -6.20 -8.99
N GLU A 115 11.38 -5.04 -8.42
CA GLU A 115 11.79 -4.66 -7.07
C GLU A 115 10.62 -4.09 -6.26
N VAL A 116 10.69 -4.30 -4.95
CA VAL A 116 9.90 -3.57 -3.96
C VAL A 116 10.87 -2.74 -3.15
N GLN A 117 10.78 -1.43 -3.29
CA GLN A 117 11.58 -0.48 -2.53
C GLN A 117 10.73 0.10 -1.40
N VAL A 118 11.28 0.07 -0.19
CA VAL A 118 10.69 0.68 1.00
C VAL A 118 11.66 1.73 1.52
N THR A 119 11.23 2.98 1.56
CA THR A 119 11.99 4.09 2.11
C THR A 119 11.32 4.55 3.39
N ARG A 120 12.05 4.41 4.51
CA ARG A 120 11.62 4.89 5.83
C ARG A 120 12.21 6.26 6.08
N PHE A 121 11.36 7.24 6.32
CA PHE A 121 11.78 8.58 6.71
C PHE A 121 11.72 8.69 8.21
N THR A 122 12.90 8.64 8.84
CA THR A 122 13.02 8.89 10.26
C THR A 122 13.02 10.41 10.48
N GLN A 123 12.26 10.88 11.47
CA GLN A 123 12.54 12.21 12.01
C GLN A 123 13.86 12.08 12.76
N LEU A 124 14.98 12.34 12.08
CA LEU A 124 16.23 12.61 12.79
C LEU A 124 15.95 13.88 13.59
N SER A 125 15.76 13.72 14.90
CA SER A 125 15.83 14.84 15.81
C SER A 125 17.13 15.57 15.48
N HIS A 126 17.04 16.88 15.24
CA HIS A 126 18.16 17.78 15.47
C HIS A 126 18.54 17.67 16.96
N GLN A 127 19.18 16.56 17.35
CA GLN A 127 19.92 16.46 18.59
C GLN A 127 21.26 17.12 18.33
N GLU A 128 21.28 18.42 18.63
CA GLU A 128 22.39 19.15 19.24
C GLU A 128 23.78 18.87 18.64
N ARG A 129 24.20 19.78 17.78
CA ARG A 129 25.58 20.29 17.81
C ARG A 129 25.53 21.80 17.91
#